data_AF-A0A661MR37-F1
#
_entry.id   AF-A0A661MR37-F1
#
_cell.length_a   1.000
_cell.length_b   1.000
_cell.length_c   1.000
_cell.angle_alpha   90.00
_cell.angle_beta   90.00
_cell.angle_gamma   90.00
#
_symmetry.space_group_name_H-M   'P 1'
#
loop_
_entity.id
_entity.type
_entity.pdbx_description
1 polymer ?
#
loop_
_entity_poly.entity_id
_entity_poly.type
_entity_poly.pdbx_seq_one_letter_code
_entity_poly.pdbx_strand_id
1 'polypeptide(L)'
;MLVSSAVVLAFCALGLGAKAGVLRDGPRAVALDDHVVLREGPDPRAQVRGEARGGDRGEVVDRDRDFVKLRVVNGLEGWTLSAGVGLIDLDHRVH
;
A
#
# COMPACT_ATOMS: atom_id res chain seq x y z
N MET A 1 16.53 39.14 6.33
CA MET A 1 16.12 38.26 5.22
C MET A 1 16.66 36.82 5.31
N LEU A 2 17.34 36.40 6.39
CA LEU A 2 17.86 35.02 6.53
C LEU A 2 16.91 34.06 7.26
N VAL A 3 16.05 34.58 8.15
CA VAL A 3 15.11 33.77 8.96
C VAL A 3 14.01 33.17 8.08
N SER A 4 13.62 33.86 7.00
CA SER A 4 12.56 33.45 6.08
C SER A 4 12.90 32.16 5.33
N SER A 5 14.15 32.01 4.88
CA SER A 5 14.59 30.85 4.09
C SER A 5 14.72 29.58 4.94
N ALA A 6 15.11 29.71 6.21
CA ALA A 6 15.23 28.58 7.13
C ALA A 6 13.86 27.96 7.45
N VAL A 7 12.83 28.80 7.60
CA VAL A 7 11.44 28.35 7.87
C VAL A 7 10.86 27.63 6.66
N VAL A 8 11.12 28.10 5.43
CA VAL A 8 10.65 27.44 4.20
C VAL A 8 11.31 26.07 4.01
N LEU A 9 12.63 25.97 4.24
CA LEU A 9 13.34 24.70 4.13
C LEU A 9 12.87 23.68 5.19
N ALA A 10 12.57 24.14 6.41
CA ALA A 10 12.02 23.28 7.45
C ALA A 10 10.62 22.73 7.08
N PHE A 11 9.76 23.55 6.48
CA PHE A 11 8.44 23.11 6.01
C PHE A 11 8.54 22.07 4.87
N CYS A 12 9.45 22.27 3.91
CA CYS A 12 9.69 21.29 2.85
C CYS A 12 10.25 19.98 3.40
N ALA A 13 11.20 20.03 4.35
CA ALA A 13 11.77 18.85 4.97
C ALA A 13 10.73 18.02 5.75
N LEU A 14 9.78 18.67 6.43
CA LEU A 14 8.67 17.98 7.10
C LEU A 14 7.70 17.33 6.10
N GLY A 15 7.40 18.02 4.99
CA GLY A 15 6.57 17.46 3.91
C GLY A 15 7.21 16.24 3.24
N LEU A 16 8.52 16.29 2.98
CA LEU A 16 9.26 15.14 2.45
C LEU A 16 9.40 14.01 3.47
N GLY A 17 9.59 14.31 4.76
CA GLY A 17 9.64 13.30 5.82
C GLY A 17 8.35 12.50 5.97
N ALA A 18 7.20 13.17 5.86
CA ALA A 18 5.88 12.51 5.86
C ALA A 18 5.69 11.58 4.64
N LYS A 19 6.19 11.98 3.45
CA LYS A 19 6.15 11.13 2.25
C LYS A 19 7.21 10.03 2.24
N ALA A 20 8.37 10.24 2.87
CA ALA A 20 9.40 9.22 3.02
C ALA A 20 8.96 8.11 3.99
N GLY A 21 8.19 8.46 5.03
CA GLY A 21 7.54 7.46 5.89
C GLY A 21 6.47 6.62 5.17
N VAL A 22 5.93 7.10 4.04
CA VAL A 22 5.00 6.39 3.16
C VAL A 22 5.72 5.42 2.20
N LEU A 23 7.03 5.54 2.04
CA LEU A 23 7.86 4.57 1.30
C LEU A 23 8.47 3.55 2.27
N ARG A 24 7.64 2.99 3.15
CA ARG A 24 7.98 1.73 3.80
C ARG A 24 7.53 0.64 2.86
N ASP A 25 8.48 -0.14 2.34
CA ASP A 25 8.17 -1.37 1.61
C ASP A 25 7.29 -2.22 2.53
N GLY A 26 6.04 -2.39 2.11
CA GLY A 26 5.04 -3.13 2.87
C GLY A 26 5.39 -4.61 2.94
N PRO A 27 4.77 -5.38 3.84
CA PRO A 27 4.84 -6.83 3.77
C PRO A 27 4.48 -7.29 2.36
N ARG A 28 5.30 -8.18 1.80
CA ARG A 28 5.04 -8.73 0.47
C ARG A 28 3.72 -9.50 0.53
N ALA A 29 2.90 -9.31 -0.47
CA ALA A 29 1.61 -9.93 -0.60
C ALA A 29 1.43 -10.54 -1.98
N VAL A 30 0.58 -11.56 -2.06
CA VAL A 30 0.17 -12.20 -3.30
C VAL A 30 -1.35 -12.27 -3.34
N ALA A 31 -1.92 -11.93 -4.50
CA ALA A 31 -3.32 -12.17 -4.78
C ALA A 31 -3.58 -13.68 -4.82
N LEU A 32 -4.50 -14.18 -3.99
CA LEU A 32 -4.80 -15.62 -3.91
C LEU A 32 -5.81 -16.05 -4.97
N ASP A 33 -6.82 -15.20 -5.21
CA ASP A 33 -7.89 -15.48 -6.15
C ASP A 33 -7.54 -15.00 -7.56
N ASP A 34 -8.07 -15.69 -8.58
CA ASP A 34 -7.89 -15.32 -9.99
C ASP A 34 -8.38 -13.90 -10.31
N HIS A 35 -9.34 -13.40 -9.54
CA HIS A 35 -9.94 -12.06 -9.67
C HIS A 35 -9.99 -11.35 -8.31
N VAL A 36 -8.93 -10.64 -7.96
CA VAL A 36 -8.89 -9.78 -6.78
C VAL A 36 -9.29 -8.37 -7.17
N VAL A 37 -10.50 -7.96 -6.77
CA VAL A 37 -11.03 -6.63 -7.06
C VAL A 37 -10.26 -5.58 -6.25
N LEU A 38 -9.67 -4.60 -6.94
CA LEU A 38 -9.00 -3.46 -6.37
C LEU A 38 -9.92 -2.24 -6.46
N ARG A 39 -10.33 -1.73 -5.30
CA ARG A 39 -11.24 -0.60 -5.15
C ARG A 39 -10.50 0.68 -4.79
N GLU A 40 -11.13 1.82 -5.01
CA GLU A 40 -10.56 3.12 -4.64
C GLU A 40 -10.52 3.35 -3.12
N GLY A 41 -11.37 2.67 -2.35
CA GLY A 41 -11.47 2.80 -0.90
C GLY A 41 -11.76 1.48 -0.17
N PRO A 42 -11.57 1.44 1.16
CA PRO A 42 -11.83 0.28 2.02
C PRO A 42 -13.33 0.09 2.29
N ASP A 43 -14.13 0.08 1.23
CA ASP A 43 -15.58 -0.09 1.28
C ASP A 43 -16.01 -1.03 0.15
N PRO A 44 -16.89 -2.02 0.42
CA PRO A 44 -17.40 -2.91 -0.62
C PRO A 44 -18.20 -2.19 -1.73
N ARG A 45 -18.72 -0.99 -1.46
CA ARG A 45 -19.44 -0.12 -2.40
C ARG A 45 -18.52 0.88 -3.10
N ALA A 46 -17.23 0.95 -2.76
CA ALA A 46 -16.28 1.82 -3.43
C ALA A 46 -16.10 1.40 -4.90
N GLN A 47 -15.84 2.39 -5.77
CA GLN A 47 -15.62 2.16 -7.18
C GLN A 47 -14.46 1.20 -7.42
N VAL A 48 -14.64 0.29 -8.38
CA VAL A 48 -13.59 -0.63 -8.81
C VAL A 48 -12.60 0.17 -9.65
N ARG A 49 -11.36 0.22 -9.19
CA ARG A 49 -10.24 0.85 -9.87
C ARG A 49 -9.57 -0.10 -10.86
N GLY A 50 -9.62 -1.39 -10.56
CA GLY A 50 -9.10 -2.44 -11.43
C GLY A 50 -9.19 -3.80 -10.75
N GLU A 51 -8.52 -4.78 -11.35
CA GLU A 51 -8.47 -6.16 -10.84
C GLU A 51 -7.01 -6.62 -10.90
N ALA A 52 -6.57 -7.28 -9.84
CA ALA A 52 -5.34 -8.06 -9.81
C ALA A 52 -5.67 -9.52 -10.10
N ARG A 53 -4.75 -10.21 -10.78
CA ARG A 53 -4.88 -11.63 -11.09
C ARG A 53 -4.29 -12.49 -9.99
N GLY A 54 -4.79 -13.71 -9.85
CA GLY A 54 -4.22 -14.71 -8.97
C GLY A 54 -2.75 -14.92 -9.25
N GLY A 55 -1.93 -14.86 -8.21
CA GLY A 55 -0.47 -14.93 -8.31
C GLY A 55 0.23 -13.58 -8.55
N ASP A 56 -0.51 -12.49 -8.79
CA ASP A 56 0.08 -11.16 -8.86
C ASP A 56 0.68 -10.80 -7.50
N ARG A 57 1.97 -10.47 -7.54
CA ARG A 57 2.73 -10.05 -6.37
C ARG A 57 2.62 -8.55 -6.20
N GLY A 58 2.60 -8.14 -4.94
CA GLY A 58 2.57 -6.75 -4.56
C GLY A 58 3.03 -6.56 -3.13
N GLU A 59 2.77 -5.38 -2.62
CA GLU A 59 3.08 -4.97 -1.27
C GLU A 59 1.84 -4.39 -0.61
N VAL A 60 1.63 -4.70 0.66
CA VAL A 60 0.56 -4.09 1.45
C VAL A 60 1.03 -2.73 1.93
N VAL A 61 0.51 -1.68 1.31
CA VAL A 61 0.85 -0.29 1.65
C VAL A 61 0.01 0.27 2.79
N ASP A 62 -1.17 -0.30 3.03
CA ASP A 62 -2.06 0.12 4.11
C ASP A 62 -3.04 -0.98 4.51
N ARG A 63 -3.62 -0.88 5.70
CA ARG A 63 -4.65 -1.81 6.20
C ARG A 63 -5.71 -1.04 6.98
N ASP A 64 -6.98 -1.25 6.61
CA ASP A 64 -8.16 -0.73 7.29
C ASP A 64 -9.13 -1.86 7.56
N ARG A 65 -9.21 -2.29 8.83
CA ARG A 65 -10.11 -3.37 9.29
C ARG A 65 -9.94 -4.63 8.42
N ASP A 66 -10.98 -4.97 7.65
CA ASP A 66 -11.01 -6.15 6.77
C ASP A 66 -10.40 -5.88 5.39
N PHE A 67 -10.04 -4.64 5.08
CA PHE A 67 -9.47 -4.22 3.81
C PHE A 67 -7.96 -4.00 3.91
N VAL A 68 -7.25 -4.41 2.86
CA VAL A 68 -5.84 -4.13 2.66
C VAL A 68 -5.66 -3.36 1.38
N LYS A 69 -4.80 -2.34 1.42
CA LYS A 69 -4.38 -1.62 0.23
C LYS A 69 -3.18 -2.34 -0.36
N LEU A 70 -3.38 -2.93 -1.52
CA LEU A 70 -2.34 -3.63 -2.26
C LEU A 70 -1.80 -2.71 -3.35
N ARG A 71 -0.47 -2.61 -3.42
CA ARG A 71 0.25 -2.05 -4.55
C ARG A 71 0.88 -3.19 -5.34
N VAL A 72 0.37 -3.43 -6.53
CA VAL A 72 0.87 -4.48 -7.43
C VAL A 72 2.12 -3.97 -8.16
N VAL A 73 3.00 -4.88 -8.60
CA VAL A 73 4.26 -4.55 -9.31
C VAL A 73 4.03 -3.69 -10.57
N ASN A 74 2.86 -3.79 -11.21
CA ASN A 74 2.49 -2.95 -12.36
C ASN A 74 2.21 -1.47 -12.00
N GLY A 75 2.31 -1.10 -10.72
CA GLY A 75 2.04 0.24 -10.20
C GLY A 75 0.56 0.51 -9.86
N LEU A 76 -0.33 -0.46 -10.09
CA LEU A 76 -1.74 -0.36 -9.72
C LEU A 76 -1.89 -0.50 -8.20
N GLU A 77 -2.58 0.46 -7.60
CA GLU A 77 -2.83 0.50 -6.16
C GLU A 77 -4.31 0.57 -5.88
N GLY A 78 -4.82 -0.33 -5.04
CA GLY A 78 -6.21 -0.33 -4.62
C GLY A 78 -6.48 -1.17 -3.38
N TRP A 79 -7.67 -1.01 -2.85
CA TRP A 79 -8.16 -1.69 -1.66
C TRP A 79 -8.87 -2.98 -2.05
N THR A 80 -8.56 -4.04 -1.32
CA THR A 80 -9.22 -5.33 -1.49
C THR A 80 -9.44 -5.98 -0.14
N LEU A 81 -10.23 -7.04 -0.10
CA LEU A 81 -10.46 -7.77 1.14
C LEU A 81 -9.20 -8.53 1.54
N SER A 82 -8.87 -8.50 2.84
CA SER A 82 -7.74 -9.23 3.40
C SER A 82 -7.82 -10.73 3.14
N ALA A 83 -9.03 -11.27 2.99
CA ALA A 83 -9.26 -12.68 2.69
C ALA A 83 -8.77 -13.11 1.29
N GLY A 84 -8.75 -12.20 0.31
CA GLY A 84 -8.29 -12.49 -1.05
C GLY A 84 -6.79 -12.31 -1.25
N VAL A 85 -6.06 -11.94 -0.18
CA VAL A 85 -4.63 -11.61 -0.24
C VAL A 85 -3.85 -12.44 0.78
N GLY A 86 -2.86 -13.18 0.28
CA GLY A 86 -1.91 -13.91 1.09
C GLY A 86 -0.74 -13.01 1.45
N LEU A 87 -0.49 -12.82 2.75
CA LEU A 87 0.74 -12.21 3.22
C LEU A 87 1.87 -13.22 3.12
N ILE A 88 2.96 -12.83 2.44
CA ILE A 88 4.20 -13.58 2.43
C ILE A 88 5.00 -13.08 3.63
N ASP A 89 4.85 -13.77 4.76
CA ASP A 89 5.73 -13.56 5.89
C ASP A 89 7.10 -14.19 5.56
N LEU A 90 8.09 -13.33 5.32
CA LEU A 90 9.47 -13.75 5.09
C LEU A 90 10.21 -14.09 6.39
N ASP A 91 9.60 -13.87 7.56
CA ASP A 91 10.19 -14.20 8.87
C ASP A 91 9.79 -15.60 9.36
N HIS A 92 9.54 -16.54 8.44
CA HIS A 92 9.64 -17.97 8.76
C HIS A 92 11.13 -18.34 8.93
N ARG A 93 11.78 -17.74 9.94
CA ARG A 93 13.00 -18.31 10.50
C ARG A 93 12.62 -19.62 11.15
N VAL A 94 12.98 -20.68 10.44
CA VAL A 94 13.15 -22.04 10.91
C VAL A 94 13.74 -22.00 12.32
N HIS A 95 12.92 -22.39 13.30
CA HIS A 95 13.37 -22.75 14.64
C HIS A 95 13.45 -24.27 14.75
#